data_AF-A0A847BET0-F1
#
_entry.id   AF-A0A847BET0-F1
#
_cell.length_a   1.000
_cell.length_b   1.000
_cell.length_c   1.000
_cell.angle_alpha   90.00
_cell.angle_beta   90.00
_cell.angle_gamma   90.00
#
_symmetry.space_group_name_H-M   'P 1'
#
loop_
_entity.id
_entity.type
_entity.pdbx_description
1 polymer ?
#
loop_
_entity_poly.entity_id
_entity_poly.type
_entity_poly.pdbx_seq_one_letter_code
_entity_poly.pdbx_strand_id
1 'polypeptide(L)'
;MVIRYNLWLEPDNVARHVAVEADLERYFMERFADYPHIRLFGADPYDYDAPFNRLYDVLMARAREYCEHQWRGYVPSPTQLNRTFFRAVGRSNKFIRDSHDGNPDRPGT
;
A
#
# COMPACT_ATOMS: atom_id res chain seq x y z
N MET A 1 19.90 -8.66 14.87
CA MET A 1 18.89 -7.86 14.14
C MET A 1 18.70 -6.56 14.89
N VAL A 2 19.08 -5.42 14.30
CA VAL A 2 18.90 -4.09 14.93
C VAL A 2 17.54 -3.55 14.52
N ILE A 3 16.68 -3.20 15.50
CA ILE A 3 15.41 -2.52 15.24
C ILE A 3 15.74 -1.12 14.70
N ARG A 4 15.26 -0.83 13.49
CA ARG A 4 15.56 0.43 12.77
C ARG A 4 14.32 1.28 12.50
N TYR A 5 13.12 0.79 12.82
CA TYR A 5 11.89 1.48 12.48
C TYR A 5 11.59 2.63 13.43
N ASN A 6 11.41 3.84 12.90
CA ASN A 6 11.19 5.02 13.73
C ASN A 6 9.94 4.89 14.62
N LEU A 7 8.89 4.20 14.17
CA LEU A 7 7.71 3.93 15.00
C LEU A 7 8.05 3.15 16.28
N TRP A 8 9.04 2.27 16.24
CA TRP A 8 9.42 1.47 17.40
C TRP A 8 10.47 2.17 18.25
N LEU A 9 11.30 3.02 17.64
CA LEU A 9 12.33 3.80 18.33
C LEU A 9 11.76 5.04 19.03
N GLU A 10 10.74 5.66 18.43
CA GLU A 10 10.15 6.92 18.88
C GLU A 10 8.61 6.82 18.95
N PRO A 11 8.02 5.79 19.62
CA PRO A 11 6.57 5.52 19.54
C PRO A 11 5.68 6.69 19.94
N ASP A 12 6.16 7.57 20.81
CA ASP A 12 5.44 8.75 21.29
C ASP A 12 5.41 9.90 20.27
N ASN A 13 6.21 9.83 19.20
CA ASN A 13 6.24 10.84 18.13
C ASN A 13 5.08 10.65 17.13
N VAL A 14 3.87 10.54 17.69
CA VAL A 14 2.62 10.26 16.97
C VAL A 14 2.41 11.24 15.83
N ALA A 15 2.70 12.53 16.04
CA ALA A 15 2.52 13.57 15.03
C ALA A 15 3.36 13.28 13.78
N ARG A 16 4.63 12.90 13.94
CA ARG A 16 5.51 12.54 12.82
C ARG A 16 5.02 11.27 12.12
N HIS A 17 4.63 10.25 12.87
CA HIS A 17 4.14 8.99 12.31
C HIS A 17 2.87 9.19 11.47
N VAL A 18 1.92 9.98 11.96
CA VAL A 18 0.69 10.31 11.24
C VAL A 18 0.99 11.11 9.98
N ALA A 19 1.91 12.07 10.05
CA ALA A 19 2.28 12.89 8.90
C ALA A 19 2.97 12.06 7.79
N VAL A 20 3.87 11.14 8.17
CA VAL A 20 4.50 10.19 7.24
C VAL A 20 3.44 9.30 6.59
N GLU A 21 2.47 8.78 7.35
CA GLU A 21 1.44 7.90 6.81
C GLU A 21 0.51 8.62 5.82
N ALA A 22 0.15 9.87 6.10
CA ALA A 22 -0.65 10.68 5.18
C ALA A 22 0.09 10.96 3.86
N ASP A 23 1.39 11.24 3.94
CA ASP A 23 2.24 11.49 2.77
C ASP A 23 2.49 10.21 1.96
N LEU A 24 2.74 9.07 2.63
CA LEU A 24 2.83 7.76 2.01
C LEU A 24 1.57 7.39 1.24
N GLU A 25 0.40 7.63 1.83
CA GLU A 25 -0.88 7.37 1.18
C GLU A 25 -1.02 8.18 -0.13
N ARG A 26 -0.65 9.46 -0.10
CA ARG A 26 -0.61 10.31 -1.30
C ARG A 26 0.41 9.81 -2.32
N TYR A 27 1.62 9.46 -1.88
CA TYR A 27 2.65 8.89 -2.73
C TYR A 27 2.14 7.65 -3.47
N PHE A 28 1.49 6.72 -2.78
CA PHE A 28 0.91 5.53 -3.43
C PHE A 28 -0.18 5.90 -4.44
N MET A 29 -1.10 6.79 -4.09
CA MET A 29 -2.16 7.25 -5.00
C MET A 29 -1.59 7.85 -6.29
N GLU A 30 -0.55 8.67 -6.18
CA GLU A 30 0.14 9.24 -7.34
C GLU A 30 0.81 8.16 -8.17
N ARG A 31 1.52 7.21 -7.54
CA ARG A 31 2.17 6.12 -8.28
C ARG A 31 1.16 5.19 -8.94
N PHE A 32 -0.01 4.95 -8.36
CA PHE A 32 -1.05 4.13 -8.99
C PHE A 32 -1.56 4.74 -10.31
N ALA A 33 -1.49 6.07 -10.47
CA ALA A 33 -1.90 6.75 -11.70
C ALA A 33 -1.10 6.27 -12.92
N ASP A 34 0.17 5.91 -12.71
CA ASP A 34 1.13 5.47 -13.73
C ASP A 34 0.87 4.06 -14.26
N TYR A 35 0.01 3.28 -13.60
CA TYR A 35 -0.29 1.90 -13.98
C TYR A 35 -1.66 1.75 -14.66
N PRO A 36 -1.84 0.74 -15.52
CA PRO A 36 -3.17 0.35 -16.01
C PRO A 36 -4.08 -0.07 -14.84
N HIS A 37 -5.38 -0.17 -15.09
CA HIS A 37 -6.30 -0.73 -14.10
C HIS A 37 -5.89 -2.17 -13.75
N ILE A 38 -5.82 -2.47 -12.45
CA ILE A 38 -5.42 -3.76 -11.92
C ILE A 38 -6.66 -4.43 -11.34
N ARG A 39 -6.92 -5.65 -11.78
CA ARG A 39 -7.95 -6.48 -11.16
C ARG A 39 -7.41 -7.10 -9.88
N LEU A 40 -8.14 -6.91 -8.79
CA LEU A 40 -7.93 -7.60 -7.53
C LEU A 40 -8.65 -8.94 -7.61
N PHE A 41 -7.95 -10.01 -7.23
CA PHE A 41 -8.43 -11.40 -7.25
C PHE A 41 -8.69 -11.90 -8.68
N GLY A 42 -7.68 -12.55 -9.27
CA GLY A 42 -7.81 -13.27 -10.53
C GLY A 42 -8.36 -14.68 -10.34
N ALA A 43 -8.57 -15.39 -11.45
CA ALA A 43 -9.08 -16.76 -11.45
C ALA A 43 -8.16 -17.77 -10.74
N ASP A 44 -6.87 -17.46 -10.56
CA ASP A 44 -5.90 -18.32 -9.90
C ASP A 44 -5.32 -17.67 -8.62
N PRO A 45 -5.64 -18.20 -7.43
CA PRO A 45 -5.08 -17.73 -6.16
C PRO A 45 -3.59 -18.06 -5.98
N TYR A 46 -3.00 -18.90 -6.84
CA TYR A 46 -1.59 -19.27 -6.81
C TYR A 46 -0.75 -18.54 -7.87
N ASP A 47 -1.33 -17.56 -8.58
CA ASP A 47 -0.58 -16.68 -9.49
C ASP A 47 0.24 -15.67 -8.68
N TYR A 48 1.44 -16.09 -8.26
CA TYR A 48 2.39 -15.23 -7.56
C TYR A 48 2.90 -14.08 -8.44
N ASP A 49 2.84 -14.20 -9.77
CA ASP A 49 3.27 -13.19 -10.75
C ASP A 49 2.13 -12.25 -11.19
N ALA A 50 0.97 -12.34 -10.54
CA ALA A 50 -0.17 -11.47 -10.78
C ALA A 50 0.27 -9.99 -10.78
N PRO A 51 -0.29 -9.14 -11.68
CA PRO A 51 0.10 -7.73 -11.78
C PRO A 51 0.08 -6.96 -10.46
N PHE A 52 -0.83 -7.33 -9.55
CA PHE A 52 -0.90 -6.76 -8.21
C PHE A 52 0.34 -7.09 -7.36
N ASN A 53 0.80 -8.34 -7.34
CA ASN A 53 1.95 -8.78 -6.53
C ASN A 53 3.24 -8.10 -7.00
N ARG A 54 3.47 -8.08 -8.32
CA ARG A 54 4.61 -7.36 -8.91
C ARG A 54 4.59 -5.87 -8.60
N LEU A 55 3.41 -5.24 -8.69
CA LEU A 55 3.25 -3.83 -8.33
C LEU A 55 3.55 -3.60 -6.84
N TYR A 56 2.99 -4.45 -5.97
CA TYR A 56 3.17 -4.37 -4.53
C TYR A 56 4.64 -4.39 -4.15
N ASP A 57 5.41 -5.36 -4.63
CA ASP A 57 6.84 -5.49 -4.29
C ASP A 57 7.65 -4.26 -4.73
N VAL A 58 7.42 -3.80 -5.96
CA VAL A 58 8.09 -2.61 -6.52
C VAL A 58 7.75 -1.36 -5.72
N LEU A 59 6.48 -1.14 -5.40
CA LEU A 59 6.05 0.05 -4.67
C LEU A 59 6.46 0.02 -3.20
N MET A 60 6.52 -1.16 -2.56
CA MET A 60 7.06 -1.30 -1.21
C MET A 60 8.55 -0.97 -1.14
N ALA A 61 9.34 -1.36 -2.14
CA ALA A 61 10.75 -0.97 -2.22
C ALA A 61 10.90 0.54 -2.38
N ARG A 62 10.22 1.12 -3.37
CA ARG A 62 10.31 2.57 -3.64
C ARG A 62 9.76 3.44 -2.52
N ALA A 63 8.71 3.00 -1.82
CA ALA A 63 8.15 3.75 -0.69
C ALA A 63 9.12 3.83 0.50
N ARG A 64 9.92 2.77 0.73
CA ARG A 64 10.98 2.81 1.76
C ARG A 64 12.04 3.85 1.42
N GLU A 65 12.56 3.80 0.21
CA GLU A 65 13.53 4.77 -0.30
C GLU A 65 12.95 6.20 -0.25
N TYR A 66 11.70 6.37 -0.67
CA TYR A 66 11.00 7.65 -0.59
C TYR A 66 10.94 8.20 0.82
N CYS A 67 10.57 7.39 1.82
CA CYS A 67 10.55 7.84 3.22
C CYS A 67 11.95 8.22 3.72
N GLU A 68 12.97 7.43 3.40
CA GLU A 68 14.33 7.72 3.82
C GLU A 68 14.82 9.07 3.25
N HIS A 69 14.49 9.37 1.99
CA HIS A 69 14.86 10.64 1.37
C HIS A 69 13.98 11.83 1.82
N GLN A 70 12.66 11.69 1.73
CA GLN A 70 11.72 12.80 1.96
C GLN A 70 11.61 13.16 3.45
N TRP A 71 11.70 12.17 4.33
CA TRP A 71 11.46 12.34 5.78
C TRP A 71 12.75 12.29 6.62
N ARG A 72 13.89 12.64 5.99
CA ARG A 72 15.22 12.80 6.62
C ARG A 72 15.66 11.54 7.36
N GLY A 73 15.74 10.42 6.64
CA GLY A 73 16.15 9.12 7.18
C GLY A 73 15.07 8.43 7.99
N TYR A 74 13.80 8.77 7.79
CA TYR A 74 12.71 8.04 8.43
C TYR A 74 12.55 6.65 7.80
N VAL A 75 12.68 5.62 8.62
CA VAL A 75 12.51 4.22 8.24
C VAL A 75 11.13 3.76 8.72
N PRO A 76 10.13 3.63 7.83
CA PRO A 76 8.80 3.18 8.20
C PRO A 76 8.82 1.69 8.56
N SER A 77 7.97 1.29 9.50
CA SER A 77 7.78 -0.14 9.78
C SER A 77 7.04 -0.84 8.63
N PRO A 78 7.22 -2.17 8.45
CA PRO A 78 6.47 -2.94 7.47
C PRO A 78 4.95 -2.79 7.64
N THR A 79 4.48 -2.69 8.89
CA THR A 79 3.05 -2.48 9.20
C THR A 79 2.55 -1.11 8.73
N GLN A 80 3.34 -0.04 8.89
CA GLN A 80 2.96 1.29 8.40
C GLN A 80 2.87 1.33 6.88
N LEU A 81 3.86 0.76 6.18
CA LEU A 81 3.86 0.66 4.72
C LEU A 81 2.66 -0.13 4.21
N ASN A 82 2.39 -1.31 4.78
CA ASN A 82 1.24 -2.13 4.40
C ASN A 82 -0.08 -1.40 4.65
N ARG A 83 -0.26 -0.83 5.84
CA ARG A 83 -1.49 -0.13 6.21
C ARG A 83 -1.79 1.02 5.25
N THR A 84 -0.78 1.84 4.95
CA THR A 84 -0.93 3.00 4.05
C THR A 84 -1.18 2.57 2.61
N PHE A 85 -0.47 1.55 2.13
CA PHE A 85 -0.67 0.98 0.80
C PHE A 85 -2.10 0.46 0.60
N PHE A 86 -2.58 -0.42 1.48
CA PHE A 86 -3.92 -1.00 1.33
C PHE A 86 -5.03 0.03 1.53
N ARG A 87 -4.80 1.06 2.36
CA ARG A 87 -5.71 2.20 2.46
C ARG A 87 -5.78 2.97 1.14
N ALA A 88 -4.64 3.22 0.50
CA ALA A 88 -4.58 3.87 -0.81
C ALA A 88 -5.24 3.00 -1.91
N VAL A 89 -4.99 1.68 -1.91
CA VAL A 89 -5.67 0.72 -2.80
C VAL A 89 -7.18 0.85 -2.69
N GLY A 90 -7.72 0.88 -1.46
CA GLY A 90 -9.16 1.01 -1.21
C GLY A 90 -9.76 2.37 -1.60
N ARG A 91 -8.94 3.40 -1.79
CA ARG A 91 -9.37 4.75 -2.21
C ARG A 91 -9.11 5.02 -3.69
N SER A 92 -8.31 4.20 -4.35
CA SER A 92 -7.95 4.36 -5.76
C SER A 92 -8.97 3.72 -6.69
N ASN A 93 -9.30 4.41 -7.78
CA ASN A 93 -10.14 3.87 -8.85
C ASN A 93 -9.38 2.89 -9.77
N LYS A 94 -8.07 2.71 -9.58
CA LYS A 94 -7.24 1.82 -10.39
C LYS A 94 -7.44 0.35 -10.07
N PHE A 95 -7.97 0.02 -8.89
CA PHE A 95 -8.15 -1.36 -8.45
C PHE A 95 -9.60 -1.78 -8.59
N ILE A 96 -9.84 -2.74 -9.48
CA ILE A 96 -11.17 -3.24 -9.80
C ILE A 96 -11.34 -4.57 -9.06
N ARG A 97 -12.44 -4.74 -8.33
CA ARG A 97 -12.84 -6.04 -7.77
C ARG A 97 -13.81 -6.70 -8.72
N ASP A 98 -13.63 -7.99 -9.01
CA ASP A 98 -14.60 -8.72 -9.80
C ASP A 98 -15.91 -8.88 -9.02
N SER A 99 -17.06 -8.79 -9.72
CA SER A 99 -18.39 -8.85 -9.12
C SER A 99 -18.71 -10.17 -8.42
N HIS A 100 -17.89 -11.20 -8.65
CA HIS A 100 -18.10 -12.57 -8.18
C HIS A 100 -17.14 -12.95 -7.04
N ASP A 101 -16.77 -12.00 -6.21
CA ASP A 101 -15.96 -12.17 -4.98
C ASP A 101 -16.76 -12.85 -3.84
N GLY A 102 -17.67 -13.77 -4.16
CA GLY A 102 -18.35 -14.63 -3.18
C GLY A 102 -19.31 -13.93 -2.21
N ASN A 103 -19.76 -12.70 -2.49
CA ASN A 103 -20.84 -12.07 -1.72
C ASN A 103 -22.20 -12.43 -2.34
N PRO A 104 -23.02 -13.32 -1.73
CA PRO A 104 -24.30 -13.73 -2.29
C PRO A 104 -25.37 -12.62 -2.28
N ASP A 105 -25.14 -11.50 -1.61
CA ASP A 105 -26.17 -10.46 -1.37
C ASP A 105 -25.98 -9.19 -2.22
N ARG A 106 -25.97 -9.32 -3.55
CA ARG A 106 -26.33 -8.19 -4.43
C ARG A 106 -27.61 -8.51 -5.18
N PRO A 107 -28.76 -7.88 -4.84
CA PRO A 107 -29.97 -8.02 -5.65
C PRO A 107 -29.71 -7.37 -7.00
N GLY A 108 -29.81 -8.17 -8.06
CA GLY A 108 -29.66 -7.71 -9.44
C GLY A 108 -30.73 -6.69 -9.78
N THR A 109 -30.31 -5.57 -10.36
CA THR A 109 -31.16 -4.71 -11.19
C THR A 109 -31.29 -5.30 -12.59
#